data_AF-A0A0F9PNB7-F1
#
_entry.id   AF-A0A0F9PNB7-F1
#
_cell.length_a   1.000
_cell.length_b   1.000
_cell.length_c   1.000
_cell.angle_alpha   90.00
_cell.angle_beta   90.00
_cell.angle_gamma   90.00
#
_symmetry.space_group_name_H-M   'P 1'
#
loop_
_entity.id
_entity.type
_entity.pdbx_description
1 polymer ?
#
loop_
_entity_poly.entity_id
_entity_poly.type
_entity_poly.pdbx_seq_one_letter_code
_entity_poly.pdbx_strand_id
1 'polypeptide(L)'
;MPYTPTVLLSEPAYSLIETDMTPYRASLGGKRFKPDTWRGLHRYQIVGVNRDGRIALWMHDLGPAENFEFGPLQVLSLWEETVEWVQDKAAEIRVECAAEARRFIQGRQQELKERWPEMAYRQAELLRLNLANRSVFGPALKVERNAFVRKDKAQ
;
A
#
# COMPACT_ATOMS: atom_id res chain seq x y z
N MET A 1 -11.35 -13.53 13.84
CA MET A 1 -9.88 -13.58 13.67
C MET A 1 -9.44 -12.27 13.06
N PRO A 2 -8.49 -11.53 13.64
CA PRO A 2 -7.97 -10.34 13.00
C PRO A 2 -7.13 -10.76 11.79
N TYR A 3 -7.60 -10.36 10.61
CA TYR A 3 -6.93 -10.52 9.34
C TYR A 3 -5.72 -9.59 9.34
N THR A 4 -4.51 -10.13 9.49
CA THR A 4 -3.32 -9.42 9.01
C THR A 4 -3.32 -9.65 7.50
N PRO A 5 -3.60 -8.65 6.66
CA PRO A 5 -3.42 -8.82 5.23
C PRO A 5 -1.96 -9.19 5.00
N THR A 6 -1.69 -10.44 4.63
CA THR A 6 -0.37 -10.86 4.16
C THR A 6 -0.13 -10.15 2.85
N VAL A 7 0.53 -8.99 2.88
CA VAL A 7 0.88 -8.23 1.68
C VAL A 7 1.87 -9.05 0.85
N LEU A 8 1.56 -9.25 -0.44
CA LEU A 8 2.46 -9.92 -1.36
C LEU A 8 3.35 -8.88 -2.03
N LEU A 9 4.62 -9.25 -2.27
CA LEU A 9 5.58 -8.39 -2.96
C LEU A 9 5.10 -7.96 -4.35
N SER A 10 4.31 -8.81 -5.01
CA SER A 10 3.72 -8.56 -6.33
C SER A 10 2.46 -7.70 -6.31
N GLU A 11 1.91 -7.36 -5.14
CA GLU A 11 0.72 -6.50 -5.06
C GLU A 11 1.08 -5.05 -5.37
N PRO A 12 0.14 -4.29 -5.97
CA PRO A 12 0.34 -2.88 -6.22
C PRO A 12 0.40 -2.09 -4.91
N ALA A 13 1.50 -1.38 -4.69
CA ALA A 13 1.62 -0.47 -3.57
C ALA A 13 0.83 0.82 -3.86
N TYR A 14 0.32 1.42 -2.79
CA TYR A 14 -0.28 2.75 -2.82
C TYR A 14 0.72 3.79 -2.30
N SER A 15 1.41 3.44 -1.21
CA SER A 15 2.44 4.28 -0.63
C SER A 15 3.36 3.47 0.27
N LEU A 16 4.61 3.93 0.37
CA LEU A 16 5.55 3.54 1.41
C LEU A 16 5.94 4.80 2.18
N ILE A 17 5.84 4.71 3.50
CA ILE A 17 6.22 5.78 4.43
C ILE A 17 7.20 5.19 5.41
N GLU A 18 8.36 5.81 5.56
CA GLU A 18 9.22 5.58 6.71
C GLU A 18 9.08 6.71 7.71
N THR A 19 8.94 6.35 8.98
CA THR A 19 8.73 7.32 10.04
C THR A 19 9.42 6.89 11.33
N ASP A 20 9.87 7.87 12.10
CA ASP A 20 10.47 7.65 13.40
C ASP A 20 9.39 7.66 14.46
N MET A 21 9.24 6.54 15.15
CA MET A 21 8.25 6.39 16.20
C MET A 21 8.91 5.80 17.44
N THR A 22 8.43 6.18 18.61
CA THR A 22 8.76 5.44 19.83
C THR A 22 8.24 4.02 19.69
N PRO A 23 9.03 2.98 20.01
CA PRO A 23 8.55 1.62 20.03
C PRO A 23 7.33 1.51 20.95
N TYR A 24 6.16 1.27 20.37
CA TYR A 24 4.93 1.13 21.11
C TYR A 24 4.34 -0.24 20.88
N ARG A 25 3.65 -0.75 21.89
CA ARG A 25 3.00 -2.05 21.85
C ARG A 25 1.70 -1.94 21.05
N ALA A 26 1.81 -1.72 19.74
CA ALA A 26 0.67 -1.71 18.84
C ALA A 26 0.16 -3.15 18.67
N SER A 27 -1.01 -3.47 19.21
CA SER A 27 -1.74 -4.67 18.79
C SER A 27 -2.52 -4.34 17.53
N LEU A 28 -1.84 -4.19 16.39
CA LEU A 28 -2.52 -4.11 15.09
C LEU A 28 -2.97 -5.52 14.73
N GLY A 29 -4.27 -5.77 14.86
CA GLY A 29 -4.86 -7.05 14.47
C GLY A 29 -4.39 -8.26 15.31
N GLY A 30 -4.26 -8.11 16.63
CA GLY A 30 -4.07 -9.25 17.55
C GLY A 30 -2.71 -9.96 17.52
N LYS A 31 -1.80 -9.59 16.61
CA LYS A 31 -0.37 -9.91 16.76
C LYS A 31 0.29 -8.85 17.65
N ARG A 32 1.00 -9.31 18.67
CA ARG A 32 1.83 -8.44 19.51
C ARG A 32 3.04 -8.04 18.67
N PHE A 33 3.07 -6.80 18.19
CA PHE A 33 4.31 -6.20 17.71
C PHE A 33 5.32 -6.22 18.87
N LYS A 34 6.48 -6.84 18.63
CA LYS A 34 7.59 -6.95 19.58
C LYS A 34 8.80 -6.25 18.96
N PRO A 35 9.05 -4.98 19.33
CA PRO A 35 10.30 -4.34 18.94
C PRO A 35 11.47 -5.03 19.65
N ASP A 36 12.65 -5.02 19.01
CA ASP A 36 13.87 -5.59 19.60
C ASP A 36 14.32 -4.81 20.83
N THR A 37 14.08 -3.49 20.82
CA THR A 37 14.36 -2.59 21.95
C THR A 37 13.20 -1.63 22.21
N TRP A 38 12.99 -1.29 23.49
CA TRP A 38 11.94 -0.34 23.94
C TRP A 38 12.50 1.06 24.21
N ARG A 39 13.75 1.33 23.81
CA ARG A 39 14.46 2.58 24.10
C ARG A 39 14.72 3.33 22.79
N GLY A 40 14.60 4.65 22.85
CA GLY A 40 14.87 5.52 21.70
C GLY A 40 13.76 5.53 20.66
N LEU A 41 13.99 6.26 19.56
CA LEU A 41 13.13 6.22 18.37
C LEU A 41 13.59 5.07 17.48
N HIS A 42 12.63 4.41 16.84
CA HIS A 42 12.88 3.38 15.82
C HIS A 42 12.32 3.86 14.49
N ARG A 43 12.95 3.44 13.40
CA ARG A 43 12.45 3.69 12.07
C ARG A 43 11.52 2.57 11.65
N TYR A 44 10.30 2.94 11.28
CA TYR A 44 9.29 2.02 10.77
C TYR A 44 9.09 2.24 9.30
N GLN A 45 9.07 1.16 8.52
CA GLN A 45 8.59 1.16 7.15
C GLN A 45 7.13 0.69 7.13
N ILE A 46 6.24 1.54 6.61
CA ILE A 46 4.80 1.30 6.50
C ILE A 46 4.43 1.28 5.03
N VAL A 47 3.89 0.16 4.56
CA VAL A 47 3.42 0.00 3.18
C VAL A 47 1.91 -0.11 3.17
N GLY A 48 1.26 0.74 2.39
CA GLY A 48 -0.17 0.68 2.11
C GLY A 48 -0.45 0.01 0.77
N VAL A 49 -1.40 -0.92 0.74
CA VAL A 49 -1.86 -1.63 -0.46
C VAL A 49 -3.37 -1.51 -0.55
N ASN A 50 -3.92 -1.24 -1.73
CA ASN A 50 -5.37 -1.25 -1.92
C ASN A 50 -5.87 -2.66 -2.26
N ARG A 51 -6.71 -3.23 -1.40
CA ARG A 51 -7.43 -4.49 -1.62
C ARG A 51 -8.92 -4.23 -1.63
N ASP A 52 -9.54 -4.36 -2.80
CA ASP A 52 -11.00 -4.25 -2.97
C ASP A 52 -11.61 -2.95 -2.38
N GLY A 53 -10.89 -1.84 -2.53
CA GLY A 53 -11.31 -0.53 -2.01
C GLY A 53 -11.03 -0.31 -0.53
N ARG A 54 -10.22 -1.18 0.09
CA ARG A 54 -9.74 -1.03 1.47
C ARG A 54 -8.22 -0.98 1.49
N ILE A 55 -7.66 0.00 2.20
CA ILE A 55 -6.22 0.08 2.40
C ILE A 55 -5.82 -0.95 3.47
N ALA A 56 -5.07 -1.96 3.04
CA ALA A 56 -4.33 -2.86 3.89
C ALA A 56 -2.98 -2.22 4.23
N LEU A 57 -2.61 -2.23 5.51
CA LEU A 57 -1.31 -1.72 5.97
C LEU A 57 -0.43 -2.87 6.40
N TRP A 58 0.81 -2.85 5.93
CA TRP A 58 1.91 -3.67 6.42
C TRP A 58 2.95 -2.76 7.06
N MET A 59 3.57 -3.22 8.15
CA MET A 59 4.54 -2.44 8.91
C MET A 59 5.72 -3.31 9.32
N HIS A 60 6.92 -2.75 9.22
CA HIS A 60 8.17 -3.39 9.58
C HIS A 60 9.07 -2.42 10.34
N ASP A 61 9.69 -2.89 11.42
CA ASP A 61 10.68 -2.15 12.20
C ASP A 61 12.05 -2.36 11.57
N LEU A 62 12.68 -1.27 11.15
CA LEU A 62 14.01 -1.25 10.55
C LEU A 62 15.12 -1.05 11.61
N GLY A 63 14.75 -0.85 12.87
CA GLY A 63 15.67 -0.69 14.00
C GLY A 63 15.81 0.76 14.48
N PRO A 64 16.81 1.03 15.35
CA PRO A 64 17.02 2.35 15.95
C PRO A 64 17.17 3.47 14.91
N ALA A 65 16.44 4.57 15.09
CA ALA A 65 16.44 5.71 14.17
C ALA A 65 17.82 6.40 14.06
N GLU A 66 18.65 6.28 15.10
CA GLU A 66 20.02 6.80 15.13
C GLU A 66 20.95 6.15 14.09
N ASN A 67 20.61 4.96 13.58
CA ASN A 67 21.37 4.27 12.55
C ASN A 67 21.09 4.80 11.14
N PHE A 68 20.14 5.71 10.98
CA PHE A 68 19.75 6.25 9.69
C PHE A 68 20.24 7.69 9.57
N GLU A 69 21.16 7.93 8.64
CA GLU A 69 21.65 9.28 8.35
C GLU A 69 20.57 10.18 7.75
N PHE A 70 19.62 9.58 7.02
CA PHE A 70 18.49 10.27 6.44
C PHE A 70 17.33 10.38 7.41
N GLY A 71 16.49 11.39 7.25
CA GLY A 71 15.23 11.50 7.97
C GLY A 71 14.16 10.53 7.43
N PRO A 72 12.96 10.57 8.02
CA PRO A 72 11.75 9.95 7.47
C PRO A 72 11.60 10.19 5.96
N LEU A 73 11.21 9.16 5.21
CA LEU A 73 11.04 9.22 3.76
C LEU A 73 9.63 8.80 3.36
N GLN A 74 9.16 9.32 2.23
CA GLN A 74 7.88 8.93 1.65
C GLN A 74 8.07 8.63 0.18
N VAL A 75 7.91 7.35 -0.17
CA VAL A 75 7.90 6.89 -1.56
C VAL A 75 6.45 6.66 -1.94
N LEU A 76 5.96 7.50 -2.83
CA LEU A 76 4.62 7.33 -3.36
C LEU A 76 4.68 6.40 -4.57
N SER A 77 3.79 5.42 -4.57
CA SER A 77 3.68 4.44 -5.64
C SER A 77 2.67 4.93 -6.66
N LEU A 78 2.94 4.73 -7.94
CA LEU A 78 1.87 4.64 -8.92
C LEU A 78 1.21 3.27 -8.76
N TRP A 79 -0.09 3.16 -9.00
CA TRP A 79 -0.86 1.93 -8.74
C TRP A 79 -0.42 0.69 -9.54
N GLU A 80 0.47 0.88 -10.51
CA GLU A 80 1.06 -0.17 -11.34
C GLU A 80 2.34 -0.75 -10.71
N GLU A 81 2.91 -0.06 -9.73
CA GLU A 81 4.15 -0.42 -9.08
C GLU A 81 3.91 -1.36 -7.91
N THR A 82 4.80 -2.34 -7.79
CA THR A 82 4.69 -3.39 -6.81
C THR A 82 5.24 -2.95 -5.46
N VAL A 83 4.83 -3.66 -4.40
CA VAL A 83 5.39 -3.50 -3.05
C VAL A 83 6.91 -3.70 -3.06
N GLU A 84 7.39 -4.70 -3.80
CA GLU A 84 8.82 -4.92 -3.98
C GLU A 84 9.53 -3.69 -4.56
N TRP A 85 8.98 -3.12 -5.63
CA TRP A 85 9.58 -1.97 -6.30
C TRP A 85 9.70 -0.76 -5.36
N VAL A 86 8.66 -0.45 -4.58
CA VAL A 86 8.73 0.68 -3.63
C VAL A 86 9.71 0.42 -2.49
N GLN A 87 9.87 -0.83 -2.07
CA GLN A 87 10.83 -1.22 -1.03
C GLN A 87 12.27 -1.13 -1.53
N ASP A 88 12.53 -1.63 -2.73
CA ASP A 88 13.82 -1.53 -3.41
C ASP A 88 14.19 -0.06 -3.59
N LYS A 89 13.23 0.76 -4.05
CA LYS A 89 13.50 2.18 -4.24
C LYS A 89 13.74 2.91 -2.92
N ALA A 90 13.04 2.54 -1.85
CA ALA A 90 13.33 3.06 -0.50
C ALA A 90 14.71 2.62 0.00
N ALA A 91 15.19 1.44 -0.37
CA ALA A 91 16.55 0.99 -0.05
C ALA A 91 17.62 1.76 -0.83
N GLU A 92 17.40 2.02 -2.12
CA GLU A 92 18.27 2.88 -2.94
C GLU A 92 18.36 4.30 -2.37
N ILE A 93 17.22 4.91 -2.03
CA ILE A 93 17.17 6.27 -1.47
C ILE A 93 17.92 6.37 -0.14
N ARG A 94 17.93 5.29 0.66
CA ARG A 94 18.67 5.25 1.93
C ARG A 94 20.20 5.31 1.74
N VAL A 95 20.72 4.91 0.58
CA VAL A 95 22.15 4.95 0.26
C VAL A 95 22.54 6.12 -0.65
N GLU A 96 21.57 6.71 -1.36
CA GLU A 96 21.76 7.92 -2.19
C GLU A 96 22.02 9.16 -1.34
N CYS A 97 22.55 10.23 -1.95
CA CYS A 97 22.73 11.50 -1.24
C CYS A 97 21.40 12.22 -0.99
N ALA A 98 21.34 13.08 0.05
CA ALA A 98 20.12 13.81 0.43
C ALA A 98 19.48 14.58 -0.73
N ALA A 99 20.30 15.11 -1.64
CA ALA A 99 19.85 15.92 -2.75
C ALA A 99 19.14 15.08 -3.83
N GLU A 100 19.66 13.88 -4.12
CA GLU A 100 19.09 12.95 -5.08
C GLU A 100 17.78 12.36 -4.57
N ALA A 101 17.78 11.91 -3.31
CA ALA A 101 16.59 11.46 -2.60
C ALA A 101 15.45 12.50 -2.66
N ARG A 102 15.75 13.78 -2.36
CA ARG A 102 14.77 14.86 -2.41
C ARG A 102 14.27 15.13 -3.82
N ARG A 103 15.16 15.12 -4.82
CA ARG A 103 14.77 15.31 -6.23
C ARG A 103 13.84 14.21 -6.69
N PHE A 104 14.14 12.95 -6.35
CA PHE A 104 13.28 11.82 -6.68
C PHE A 104 11.89 11.96 -6.05
N ILE A 105 11.82 12.23 -4.74
CA ILE A 105 10.54 12.39 -4.02
C ILE A 105 9.72 13.54 -4.62
N GLN A 106 10.34 14.68 -4.91
CA GLN A 106 9.67 15.82 -5.53
C GLN A 106 9.16 15.51 -6.93
N GLY A 107 9.99 14.87 -7.77
CA GLY A 107 9.61 14.43 -9.11
C GLY A 107 8.40 13.48 -9.06
N ARG A 108 8.40 12.54 -8.11
CA ARG A 108 7.28 11.63 -7.90
C ARG A 108 6.00 12.31 -7.45
N GLN A 109 6.09 13.25 -6.53
CA GLN A 109 4.92 14.04 -6.12
C GLN A 109 4.34 14.82 -7.29
N GLN A 110 5.20 15.36 -8.18
CA GLN A 110 4.76 16.08 -9.36
C GLN A 110 4.08 15.15 -10.38
N GLU A 111 4.70 14.01 -10.70
CA GLU A 111 4.13 13.02 -11.61
C GLU A 111 2.77 12.49 -11.11
N LEU A 112 2.66 12.24 -9.82
CA LEU A 112 1.40 11.83 -9.22
C LEU A 112 0.32 12.90 -9.32
N LYS A 113 0.66 14.18 -9.14
CA LYS A 113 -0.31 15.28 -9.32
C LYS A 113 -0.80 15.36 -10.77
N GLU A 114 0.10 15.16 -11.73
CA GLU A 114 -0.23 15.19 -13.16
C GLU A 114 -1.07 13.98 -13.58
N ARG A 115 -0.76 12.79 -13.07
CA ARG A 115 -1.50 11.55 -13.36
C ARG A 115 -2.75 11.38 -12.49
N TRP A 116 -2.92 12.16 -11.41
CA TRP A 116 -4.03 12.05 -10.47
C TRP A 116 -5.41 12.07 -11.15
N PRO A 117 -5.70 12.97 -12.12
CA PRO A 117 -7.00 12.98 -12.78
C PRO A 117 -7.29 11.69 -13.55
N GLU A 118 -6.30 11.13 -14.25
CA GLU A 118 -6.43 9.85 -14.96
C GLU A 118 -6.62 8.69 -13.96
N MET A 119 -5.84 8.68 -12.88
CA MET A 119 -5.94 7.66 -11.83
C MET A 119 -7.28 7.70 -11.11
N ALA A 120 -7.77 8.89 -10.76
CA ALA A 120 -9.07 9.08 -10.14
C ALA A 120 -10.20 8.64 -11.08
N TYR A 121 -10.07 8.90 -12.38
CA TYR A 121 -11.01 8.42 -13.39
C TYR A 121 -11.04 6.89 -13.48
N ARG A 122 -9.89 6.23 -13.62
CA ARG A 122 -9.81 4.75 -13.64
C ARG A 122 -10.37 4.14 -12.36
N GLN A 123 -10.10 4.74 -11.20
CA GLN A 123 -10.64 4.27 -9.93
C GLN A 123 -12.16 4.43 -9.85
N ALA A 124 -12.71 5.55 -10.32
CA ALA A 124 -14.15 5.76 -10.40
C ALA A 124 -14.81 4.75 -11.36
N GLU A 125 -14.16 4.42 -12.47
CA GLU A 125 -14.66 3.45 -13.45
C GLU A 125 -14.63 2.02 -12.91
N LEU A 126 -13.55 1.61 -12.24
CA LEU A 126 -13.47 0.33 -11.52
C LEU A 126 -14.51 0.23 -10.41
N LEU A 127 -14.72 1.30 -9.64
CA LEU A 127 -15.78 1.35 -8.64
C LEU A 127 -17.17 1.24 -9.28
N ARG A 128 -17.40 1.89 -10.42
CA ARG A 128 -18.66 1.78 -11.18
C ARG A 128 -18.91 0.36 -11.67
N LEU A 129 -17.89 -0.30 -12.23
CA LEU A 129 -17.97 -1.69 -12.67
C LEU A 129 -18.20 -2.64 -11.48
N ASN A 130 -17.47 -2.45 -10.38
CA ASN A 130 -17.65 -3.24 -9.16
C ASN A 130 -19.01 -3.01 -8.50
N LEU A 131 -19.56 -1.79 -8.53
CA LEU A 131 -20.92 -1.49 -8.07
C LEU A 131 -21.97 -2.14 -8.98
N ALA A 132 -21.78 -2.09 -10.31
CA ALA A 132 -22.65 -2.79 -11.26
C ALA A 132 -22.61 -4.32 -11.04
N ASN A 133 -21.48 -4.84 -10.57
CA ASN A 133 -21.28 -6.26 -10.24
C ASN A 133 -21.64 -6.62 -8.79
N ARG A 134 -21.97 -5.65 -7.92
CA ARG A 134 -22.41 -5.93 -6.54
C ARG A 134 -23.89 -6.31 -6.56
N SER A 135 -24.16 -7.61 -6.41
CA SER A 135 -25.49 -8.08 -6.03
C SER A 135 -25.83 -7.56 -4.63
N VAL A 136 -26.72 -6.57 -4.54
CA VAL A 136 -27.27 -6.13 -3.25
C VAL A 136 -28.28 -7.18 -2.80
N PHE A 137 -28.00 -7.89 -1.71
CA PHE A 137 -28.97 -8.76 -1.05
C PHE A 137 -29.36 -8.17 0.31
N GLY A 138 -30.65 -7.87 0.45
CA GLY A 138 -31.38 -7.53 1.67
C GLY A 138 -32.80 -8.10 1.57
N PRO A 139 -33.57 -8.17 2.67
CA PRO A 139 -34.65 -9.16 2.87
C PRO A 139 -35.89 -9.04 1.95
N ALA A 140 -35.90 -8.16 0.95
CA ALA A 140 -37.04 -7.98 0.05
C ALA A 140 -36.72 -7.95 -1.45
N LEU A 141 -35.49 -8.27 -1.90
CA LEU A 141 -35.20 -8.35 -3.33
C LEU A 141 -34.30 -9.55 -3.65
N LYS A 142 -34.87 -10.55 -4.31
CA LYS A 142 -34.15 -11.66 -4.94
C LYS A 142 -33.25 -11.08 -6.04
N VAL A 143 -31.94 -11.32 -5.96
CA VAL A 143 -31.01 -11.07 -7.07
C VAL A 143 -30.55 -12.42 -7.64
N GLU A 144 -30.94 -12.69 -8.89
CA GLU A 144 -30.48 -13.84 -9.66
C GLU A 144 -29.06 -13.62 -10.21
N ARG A 145 -28.31 -14.72 -10.34
CA ARG A 145 -26.92 -14.77 -10.81
C ARG A 145 -26.87 -14.64 -12.34
N ASN A 146 -26.00 -13.79 -12.87
CA ASN A 146 -25.51 -14.00 -14.23
C ASN A 146 -24.32 -14.95 -14.19
N ALA A 147 -24.58 -16.17 -14.64
CA ALA A 147 -23.63 -17.24 -14.81
C ALA A 147 -22.52 -16.85 -15.80
N PHE A 148 -21.34 -17.40 -15.56
CA PHE A 148 -20.17 -17.42 -16.44
C PHE A 148 -20.50 -17.45 -17.94
N VAL A 149 -19.75 -16.67 -18.72
CA VAL A 149 -19.71 -16.77 -20.18
C VAL A 149 -19.35 -18.21 -20.56
N ARG A 150 -20.24 -18.90 -21.29
CA ARG A 150 -19.94 -20.21 -21.87
C ARG A 150 -18.76 -20.05 -22.82
N LYS A 151 -17.71 -20.85 -22.64
CA LYS A 151 -16.73 -21.11 -23.71
C LYS A 151 -17.52 -21.69 -24.89
N ASP A 152 -17.56 -20.93 -25.98
CA ASP A 152 -18.07 -21.42 -27.26
C ASP A 152 -17.31 -22.70 -27.63
N LYS A 153 -18.08 -23.71 -28.01
CA LYS A 153 -17.54 -24.91 -28.65
C LYS A 153 -16.94 -24.46 -29.99
N ALA A 154 -15.63 -24.49 -30.08
CA ALA A 154 -14.93 -24.48 -31.35
C ALA A 154 -15.45 -25.65 -32.22
N GLN A 155 -15.69 -25.33 -33.48
CA GLN A 155 -16.20 -26.19 -34.55
C GLN A 155 -15.36 -27.45 -34.75
#